data_AF-X1UB92-F1
#
_entry.id   AF-X1UB92-F1
#
_cell.length_a   1.000
_cell.length_b   1.000
_cell.length_c   1.000
_cell.angle_alpha   90.00
_cell.angle_beta   90.00
_cell.angle_gamma   90.00
#
_symmetry.space_group_name_H-M   'P 1'
#
loop_
_entity.id
_entity.type
_entity.pdbx_description
1 polymer ?
#
loop_
_entity_poly.entity_id
_entity_poly.type
_entity_poly.pdbx_seq_one_letter_code
_entity_poly.pdbx_strand_id
1 'polypeptide(L)'
;MAIKFSGIEQEVIILRAVTDLIDSMVNFAVMSLLGNDPDSNILFESSTHQGFFNIILVDFLSCTDKEGPSKKISYLGGLREIVNNPCFDENNSVHNLKVTTQEFKDWLEQKVEVDVWLPSIDRETKLKISRFDFLKMTGNISKHNYLRAINVAKKLKRILSESGITVD
;
A
#
# COMPACT_ATOMS: atom_id res chain seq x y z
N MET A 1 -11.61 23.96 21.94
CA MET A 1 -11.68 22.68 22.68
C MET A 1 -11.42 21.59 21.65
N ALA A 2 -10.36 20.79 21.80
CA ALA A 2 -10.09 19.70 20.84
C ALA A 2 -11.23 18.67 20.96
N ILE A 3 -11.84 18.31 19.83
CA ILE A 3 -12.87 17.27 19.79
C ILE A 3 -12.18 15.96 20.18
N LYS A 4 -12.68 15.29 21.23
CA LYS A 4 -12.18 13.99 21.67
C LYS A 4 -13.19 12.92 21.26
N PHE A 5 -12.84 12.16 20.24
CA PHE A 5 -13.63 11.03 19.77
C PHE A 5 -13.53 9.84 20.74
N SER A 6 -14.65 9.17 20.96
CA SER A 6 -14.77 7.87 21.62
C SER A 6 -14.09 6.75 20.81
N GLY A 7 -13.89 5.58 21.42
CA GLY A 7 -13.31 4.42 20.71
C GLY A 7 -14.14 4.03 19.48
N ILE A 8 -15.47 4.03 19.63
CA ILE A 8 -16.43 3.80 18.54
C ILE A 8 -16.24 4.80 17.40
N GLU A 9 -16.19 6.10 17.69
CA GLU A 9 -16.04 7.13 16.65
C GLU A 9 -14.67 7.03 15.95
N GLN A 10 -13.60 6.73 16.70
CA GLN A 10 -12.27 6.52 16.11
C GLN A 10 -12.23 5.32 15.17
N GLU A 11 -12.85 4.20 15.57
CA GLU A 11 -12.97 3.00 14.74
C GLU A 11 -13.74 3.30 13.46
N VAL A 12 -14.91 3.94 13.55
CA VAL A 12 -15.73 4.32 12.39
C VAL A 12 -14.97 5.25 11.44
N ILE A 13 -14.24 6.24 11.95
CA ILE A 13 -13.44 7.17 11.13
C ILE A 13 -12.39 6.40 10.31
N ILE A 14 -11.66 5.47 10.94
CA ILE A 14 -10.63 4.70 10.25
C ILE A 14 -11.25 3.73 9.25
N LEU A 15 -12.31 2.99 9.63
CA LEU A 15 -13.00 2.06 8.72
C LEU A 15 -13.56 2.80 7.50
N ARG A 16 -14.14 4.00 7.71
CA ARG A 16 -14.65 4.83 6.62
C ARG A 16 -13.53 5.25 5.67
N ALA A 17 -12.44 5.80 6.21
CA ALA A 17 -11.31 6.24 5.39
C ALA A 17 -10.67 5.08 4.61
N VAL A 18 -10.56 3.90 5.22
CA VAL A 18 -10.11 2.67 4.54
C VAL A 18 -11.05 2.29 3.41
N THR A 19 -12.36 2.29 3.66
CA THR A 19 -13.36 1.94 2.65
C THR A 19 -13.32 2.90 1.48
N ASP A 20 -13.24 4.22 1.74
CA ASP A 20 -13.14 5.25 0.70
C ASP A 20 -11.88 5.06 -0.18
N LEU A 21 -10.75 4.66 0.41
CA LEU A 21 -9.53 4.35 -0.33
C LEU A 21 -9.65 3.08 -1.18
N ILE A 22 -10.28 2.03 -0.65
CA ILE A 22 -10.52 0.77 -1.38
C ILE A 22 -11.47 1.03 -2.55
N ASP A 23 -12.58 1.72 -2.33
CA ASP A 23 -13.56 2.06 -3.37
C ASP A 23 -12.92 2.91 -4.48
N SER A 24 -12.02 3.82 -4.12
CA SER A 24 -11.27 4.62 -5.10
C SER A 24 -10.26 3.78 -5.88
N MET A 25 -9.68 2.75 -5.27
CA MET A 25 -8.61 1.94 -5.87
C MET A 25 -9.13 0.76 -6.70
N VAL A 26 -10.21 0.10 -6.26
CA VAL A 26 -10.70 -1.18 -6.81
C VAL A 26 -12.14 -0.99 -7.28
N ASN A 27 -12.29 -0.50 -8.50
CA ASN A 27 -13.60 -0.33 -9.15
C ASN A 27 -13.46 -0.43 -10.68
N PHE A 28 -14.60 -0.58 -11.36
CA PHE A 28 -14.65 -0.77 -12.82
C PHE A 28 -14.27 0.46 -13.64
N ALA A 29 -14.14 1.65 -13.04
CA ALA A 29 -13.59 2.82 -13.72
C ALA A 29 -12.05 2.83 -13.71
N VAL A 30 -11.41 2.03 -12.85
CA VAL A 30 -9.95 1.93 -12.75
C VAL A 30 -9.43 0.67 -13.45
N MET A 31 -10.15 -0.44 -13.33
CA MET A 31 -9.70 -1.74 -13.84
C MET A 31 -10.85 -2.59 -14.36
N SER A 32 -10.54 -3.49 -15.28
CA SER A 32 -11.45 -4.51 -15.80
C SER A 32 -11.01 -5.90 -15.34
N LEU A 33 -11.99 -6.75 -15.05
CA LEU A 33 -11.81 -8.18 -14.85
C LEU A 33 -12.11 -8.89 -16.17
N LEU A 34 -11.10 -9.54 -16.75
CA LEU A 34 -11.26 -10.35 -17.96
C LEU A 34 -11.16 -11.83 -17.64
N GLY A 35 -11.93 -12.64 -18.36
CA GLY A 35 -11.95 -14.10 -18.18
C GLY A 35 -12.90 -14.56 -17.09
N ASN A 36 -12.83 -15.86 -16.79
CA ASN A 36 -13.55 -16.48 -15.68
C ASN A 36 -12.54 -17.35 -14.91
N ASP A 37 -12.75 -17.53 -13.62
CA ASP A 37 -11.87 -18.38 -12.83
C ASP A 37 -11.79 -19.80 -13.41
N PRO A 38 -10.59 -20.41 -13.44
CA PRO A 38 -9.33 -19.94 -12.85
C PRO A 38 -8.51 -18.99 -13.74
N ASP A 39 -8.91 -18.76 -14.99
CA ASP A 39 -8.17 -18.00 -15.99
C ASP A 39 -8.64 -16.53 -16.06
N SER A 40 -8.73 -15.89 -14.89
CA SER A 40 -9.12 -14.48 -14.76
C SER A 40 -7.90 -13.55 -14.65
N ASN A 41 -8.04 -12.32 -15.17
CA ASN A 41 -6.99 -11.30 -15.13
C ASN A 41 -7.56 -9.92 -14.79
N ILE A 42 -6.79 -9.13 -14.05
CA ILE A 42 -7.04 -7.71 -13.82
C ILE A 42 -6.24 -6.90 -14.83
N LEU A 43 -6.91 -6.07 -15.62
CA LEU A 43 -6.28 -5.14 -16.55
C LEU A 43 -6.67 -3.70 -16.22
N PHE A 44 -5.68 -2.80 -16.27
CA PHE A 44 -5.93 -1.37 -16.25
C PHE A 44 -6.22 -0.89 -17.67
N GLU A 45 -7.18 0.02 -17.84
CA GLU A 45 -7.53 0.54 -19.17
C GLU A 45 -6.38 1.33 -19.81
N SER A 46 -5.55 1.98 -19.00
CA SER A 46 -4.38 2.72 -19.46
C SER A 46 -3.31 2.83 -18.36
N SER A 47 -2.13 3.31 -18.75
CA SER A 47 -1.05 3.64 -17.80
C SER A 47 -1.45 4.73 -16.80
N THR A 48 -2.38 5.61 -17.15
CA THR A 48 -2.95 6.61 -16.24
C THR A 48 -3.76 5.94 -15.13
N HIS A 49 -4.63 4.98 -15.47
CA HIS A 49 -5.42 4.24 -14.48
C HIS A 49 -4.53 3.37 -13.58
N GLN A 50 -3.51 2.73 -14.15
CA GLN A 50 -2.49 2.00 -13.38
C GLN A 50 -1.73 2.93 -12.43
N GLY A 51 -1.33 4.11 -12.91
CA GLY A 51 -0.67 5.13 -12.09
C GLY A 51 -1.55 5.60 -10.94
N PHE A 52 -2.84 5.86 -11.22
CA PHE A 52 -3.83 6.22 -10.22
C PHE A 52 -3.99 5.14 -9.15
N PHE A 53 -4.14 3.87 -9.55
CA PHE A 53 -4.17 2.73 -8.62
C PHE A 53 -2.94 2.72 -7.70
N ASN A 54 -1.73 2.86 -8.26
CA ASN A 54 -0.49 2.85 -7.49
C ASN A 54 -0.42 4.03 -6.50
N ILE A 55 -0.94 5.21 -6.87
CA ILE A 55 -1.00 6.39 -6.00
C ILE A 55 -1.92 6.12 -4.81
N ILE A 56 -3.14 5.65 -5.05
CA ILE A 56 -4.11 5.38 -3.98
C ILE A 56 -3.62 4.25 -3.07
N LEU A 57 -3.01 3.21 -3.64
CA LEU A 57 -2.38 2.14 -2.85
C LEU A 57 -1.28 2.69 -1.93
N VAL A 58 -0.43 3.58 -2.42
CA VAL A 58 0.60 4.21 -1.59
C VAL A 58 0.00 5.09 -0.50
N ASP A 59 -1.12 5.74 -0.75
CA ASP A 59 -1.86 6.54 0.24
C ASP A 59 -2.49 5.64 1.31
N PHE A 60 -3.08 4.51 0.93
CA PHE A 60 -3.50 3.46 1.87
C PHE A 60 -2.35 2.95 2.74
N LEU A 61 -1.16 2.78 2.17
CA LEU A 61 0.04 2.37 2.90
C LEU A 61 0.72 3.52 3.66
N SER A 62 0.13 4.72 3.71
CA SER A 62 0.67 5.89 4.41
C SER A 62 0.02 6.10 5.77
N CYS A 63 0.62 6.98 6.58
CA CYS A 63 0.03 7.45 7.83
C CYS A 63 -1.05 8.50 7.58
N THR A 64 -2.06 8.52 8.44
CA THR A 64 -2.94 9.67 8.65
C THR A 64 -2.12 10.91 9.04
N ASP A 65 -2.68 12.08 8.78
CA ASP A 65 -2.06 13.35 9.16
C ASP A 65 -2.08 13.57 10.67
N LYS A 66 -1.02 14.20 11.19
CA LYS A 66 -0.89 14.53 12.62
C LYS A 66 -1.98 15.48 13.12
N GLU A 67 -2.52 16.28 12.22
CA GLU A 67 -3.58 17.27 12.49
C GLU A 67 -4.98 16.69 12.24
N GLY A 68 -5.06 15.43 11.83
CA GLY A 68 -6.33 14.74 11.60
C GLY A 68 -7.09 14.44 12.89
N PRO A 69 -8.36 14.03 12.76
CA PRO A 69 -9.23 13.71 13.90
C PRO A 69 -8.79 12.45 14.66
N SER A 70 -7.89 11.65 14.09
CA SER A 70 -7.37 10.41 14.67
C SER A 70 -5.87 10.51 14.97
N LYS A 71 -5.38 9.62 15.84
CA LYS A 71 -3.94 9.44 16.09
C LYS A 71 -3.21 9.21 14.76
N LYS A 72 -1.99 9.74 14.65
CA LYS A 72 -1.09 9.43 13.53
C LYS A 72 -0.81 7.93 13.48
N ILE A 73 -1.41 7.24 12.51
CA ILE A 73 -1.25 5.80 12.30
C ILE A 73 -1.37 5.49 10.82
N SER A 74 -0.72 4.42 10.32
CA SER A 74 -1.02 3.94 8.96
C SER A 74 -2.44 3.40 8.88
N TYR A 75 -3.10 3.48 7.72
CA TYR A 75 -4.44 2.89 7.58
C TYR A 75 -4.42 1.39 7.88
N LEU A 76 -3.42 0.67 7.36
CA LEU A 76 -3.19 -0.74 7.72
C LEU A 76 -2.91 -0.92 9.23
N GLY A 77 -2.22 0.02 9.87
CA GLY A 77 -2.01 0.01 11.31
C GLY A 77 -3.30 0.23 12.09
N GLY A 78 -4.17 1.12 11.62
CA GLY A 78 -5.50 1.37 12.18
C GLY A 78 -6.40 0.13 12.08
N LEU A 79 -6.43 -0.53 10.92
CA LEU A 79 -7.11 -1.82 10.77
C LEU A 79 -6.59 -2.86 11.77
N ARG A 80 -5.26 -2.93 11.95
CA ARG A 80 -4.66 -3.82 12.95
C ARG A 80 -5.04 -3.46 14.38
N GLU A 81 -5.12 -2.18 14.74
CA GLU A 81 -5.57 -1.78 16.08
C GLU A 81 -7.04 -2.18 16.29
N ILE A 82 -7.90 -1.96 15.29
CA ILE A 82 -9.33 -2.32 15.32
C ILE A 82 -9.54 -3.82 15.48
N VAL A 83 -8.92 -4.66 14.64
CA VAL A 83 -9.13 -6.13 14.71
C VAL A 83 -8.58 -6.78 15.98
N ASN A 84 -7.69 -6.09 16.70
CA ASN A 84 -7.15 -6.56 17.98
C ASN A 84 -7.95 -6.04 19.18
N ASN A 85 -8.64 -4.90 19.04
CA ASN A 85 -9.45 -4.29 20.09
C ASN A 85 -10.74 -3.69 19.50
N PRO A 86 -11.64 -4.51 18.93
CA PRO A 86 -12.82 -4.01 18.23
C PRO A 86 -13.82 -3.41 19.21
N CYS A 87 -14.39 -2.26 18.85
CA CYS A 87 -15.55 -1.69 19.50
C CYS A 87 -16.85 -2.26 18.92
N PHE A 88 -16.83 -2.72 17.66
CA PHE A 88 -17.94 -3.40 16.99
C PHE A 88 -17.58 -4.83 16.61
N ASP A 89 -18.05 -5.80 17.42
CA ASP A 89 -17.95 -7.21 17.08
C ASP A 89 -19.23 -7.96 17.47
N GLU A 90 -20.10 -8.16 16.48
CA GLU A 90 -21.37 -8.86 16.65
C GLU A 90 -21.25 -10.24 16.00
N ASN A 91 -21.41 -11.30 16.79
CA ASN A 91 -21.29 -12.68 16.32
C ASN A 91 -19.98 -12.95 15.53
N ASN A 92 -18.85 -12.43 16.02
CA ASN A 92 -17.53 -12.60 15.40
C ASN A 92 -17.45 -11.97 13.98
N SER A 93 -18.19 -10.87 13.75
CA SER A 93 -18.16 -10.10 12.51
C SER A 93 -16.76 -9.60 12.14
N VAL A 94 -15.87 -9.41 13.13
CA VAL A 94 -14.49 -8.94 12.92
C VAL A 94 -13.58 -9.98 12.26
N HIS A 95 -13.97 -11.26 12.25
CA HIS A 95 -13.10 -12.37 11.84
C HIS A 95 -12.48 -12.21 10.45
N ASN A 96 -13.31 -11.95 9.44
CA ASN A 96 -12.83 -11.82 8.06
C ASN A 96 -11.86 -10.64 7.91
N LEU A 97 -12.18 -9.51 8.55
CA LEU A 97 -11.29 -8.35 8.53
C LEU A 97 -9.94 -8.68 9.19
N LYS A 98 -9.95 -9.42 10.31
CA LYS A 98 -8.73 -9.87 10.99
C LYS A 98 -7.87 -10.75 10.11
N VAL A 99 -8.46 -11.77 9.48
CA VAL A 99 -7.75 -12.71 8.60
C VAL A 99 -7.15 -11.96 7.41
N THR A 100 -7.96 -11.21 6.66
CA THR A 100 -7.50 -10.50 5.46
C THR A 100 -6.47 -9.41 5.78
N THR A 101 -6.63 -8.69 6.90
CA THR A 101 -5.63 -7.69 7.33
C THR A 101 -4.28 -8.34 7.62
N GLN A 102 -4.28 -9.51 8.26
CA GLN A 102 -3.07 -10.25 8.58
C GLN A 102 -2.42 -10.83 7.30
N GLU A 103 -3.20 -11.48 6.45
CA GLU A 103 -2.72 -12.02 5.17
C GLU A 103 -2.12 -10.92 4.28
N PHE A 104 -2.78 -9.76 4.19
CA PHE A 104 -2.27 -8.66 3.39
C PHE A 104 -0.97 -8.09 3.96
N LYS A 105 -0.87 -7.92 5.29
CA LYS A 105 0.37 -7.52 5.95
C LYS A 105 1.50 -8.51 5.64
N ASP A 106 1.25 -9.80 5.79
CA ASP A 106 2.29 -10.82 5.61
C ASP A 106 2.71 -10.92 4.13
N TRP A 107 1.76 -10.76 3.20
CA TRP A 107 2.04 -10.64 1.78
C TRP A 107 2.91 -9.43 1.44
N LEU A 108 2.66 -8.27 2.07
CA LEU A 108 3.46 -7.05 1.91
C LEU A 108 4.89 -7.19 2.44
N GLU A 109 5.06 -7.91 3.56
CA GLU A 109 6.36 -8.11 4.22
C GLU A 109 7.23 -9.16 3.52
N GLN A 110 6.63 -10.04 2.71
CA GLN A 110 7.37 -11.03 1.93
C GLN A 110 8.43 -10.36 1.03
N LYS A 111 9.67 -10.85 1.14
CA LYS A 111 10.75 -10.54 0.20
C LYS A 111 10.60 -11.39 -1.06
N VAL A 112 10.69 -10.73 -2.21
CA VAL A 112 10.67 -11.35 -3.53
C VAL A 112 11.97 -11.00 -4.27
N GLU A 113 12.33 -11.84 -5.22
CA GLU A 113 13.42 -11.56 -6.16
C GLU A 113 12.81 -11.16 -7.49
N VAL A 114 13.26 -10.02 -8.02
CA VAL A 114 12.78 -9.48 -9.29
C VAL A 114 13.98 -9.25 -10.19
N ASP A 115 13.98 -9.82 -11.39
CA ASP A 115 14.94 -9.49 -12.42
C ASP A 115 14.70 -8.06 -12.90
N VAL A 116 15.72 -7.21 -12.83
CA VAL A 116 15.64 -5.79 -13.20
C VAL A 116 16.77 -5.42 -14.15
N TRP A 117 16.40 -4.65 -15.17
CA TRP A 117 17.34 -3.94 -16.03
C TRP A 117 17.47 -2.49 -15.58
N LEU A 118 18.69 -2.07 -15.24
CA LEU A 118 19.02 -0.71 -14.80
C LEU A 118 19.86 -0.01 -15.89
N PRO A 119 19.21 0.54 -16.94
CA PRO A 119 19.92 1.04 -18.12
C PRO A 119 20.89 2.18 -17.81
N SER A 120 20.59 3.02 -16.82
CA SER A 120 21.44 4.16 -16.45
C SER A 120 22.81 3.76 -15.88
N ILE A 121 22.96 2.50 -15.47
CA ILE A 121 24.22 1.93 -14.97
C ILE A 121 24.61 0.65 -15.74
N ASP A 122 23.96 0.41 -16.89
CA ASP A 122 24.20 -0.73 -17.77
C ASP A 122 24.26 -2.09 -17.05
N ARG A 123 23.27 -2.35 -16.18
CA ARG A 123 23.30 -3.52 -15.30
C ARG A 123 22.00 -4.28 -15.26
N GLU A 124 22.09 -5.58 -15.54
CA GLU A 124 21.04 -6.56 -15.29
C GLU A 124 21.31 -7.26 -13.96
N THR A 125 20.28 -7.42 -13.13
CA THR A 125 20.47 -8.02 -11.81
C THR A 125 19.17 -8.52 -11.18
N LYS A 126 19.29 -9.29 -10.09
CA LYS A 126 18.19 -9.71 -9.24
C LYS A 126 18.10 -8.81 -8.02
N LEU A 127 17.00 -8.07 -7.92
CA LEU A 127 16.71 -7.22 -6.78
C LEU A 127 15.92 -8.00 -5.74
N LYS A 128 16.48 -8.15 -4.52
CA LYS A 128 15.75 -8.72 -3.38
C LYS A 128 15.05 -7.62 -2.61
N ILE A 129 13.73 -7.51 -2.76
CA ILE A 129 12.92 -6.39 -2.23
C ILE A 129 11.64 -6.91 -1.57
N SER A 130 11.14 -6.24 -0.53
CA SER A 130 9.81 -6.55 0.00
C SER A 130 8.72 -6.02 -0.94
N ARG A 131 7.57 -6.70 -1.02
CA ARG A 131 6.45 -6.19 -1.82
C ARG A 131 6.03 -4.78 -1.38
N PHE A 132 6.04 -4.51 -0.08
CA PHE A 132 5.79 -3.18 0.46
C PHE A 132 6.73 -2.12 -0.13
N ASP A 133 8.03 -2.39 -0.14
CA ASP A 133 9.02 -1.45 -0.65
C ASP A 133 8.86 -1.23 -2.15
N PHE A 134 8.63 -2.31 -2.90
CA PHE A 134 8.38 -2.25 -4.33
C PHE A 134 7.16 -1.36 -4.65
N LEU A 135 6.01 -1.63 -4.02
CA LEU A 135 4.77 -0.87 -4.22
C LEU A 135 4.90 0.60 -3.78
N LYS A 136 5.59 0.85 -2.66
CA LYS A 136 5.88 2.23 -2.23
C LYS A 136 6.75 2.97 -3.24
N MET A 137 7.73 2.32 -3.85
CA MET A 137 8.57 2.96 -4.86
C MET A 137 7.78 3.28 -6.12
N THR A 138 7.03 2.31 -6.66
CA THR A 138 6.23 2.49 -7.88
C THR A 138 5.22 3.62 -7.72
N GLY A 139 4.42 3.62 -6.64
CA GLY A 139 3.43 4.66 -6.44
C GLY A 139 4.03 6.04 -6.12
N ASN A 140 5.18 6.11 -5.43
CA ASN A 140 5.87 7.41 -5.26
C ASN A 140 6.38 7.97 -6.59
N ILE A 141 6.88 7.13 -7.50
CA ILE A 141 7.28 7.55 -8.85
C ILE A 141 6.06 7.99 -9.67
N SER A 142 4.91 7.34 -9.51
CA SER A 142 3.65 7.78 -10.14
C SER A 142 3.11 9.09 -9.56
N LYS A 143 3.27 9.32 -8.26
CA LYS A 143 2.73 10.49 -7.53
C LYS A 143 3.59 11.75 -7.67
N HIS A 144 4.89 11.59 -7.85
CA HIS A 144 5.85 12.66 -7.69
C HIS A 144 6.77 12.78 -8.89
N ASN A 145 7.18 14.02 -9.19
CA ASN A 145 8.26 14.25 -10.15
C ASN A 145 9.62 13.86 -9.56
N TYR A 146 10.65 13.84 -10.42
CA TYR A 146 12.01 13.44 -10.06
C TYR A 146 12.59 14.25 -8.88
N LEU A 147 12.20 15.51 -8.69
CA LEU A 147 12.67 16.35 -7.58
C LEU A 147 12.22 15.83 -6.20
N ARG A 148 11.15 15.03 -6.16
CA ARG A 148 10.62 14.40 -4.95
C ARG A 148 10.95 12.91 -4.84
N ALA A 149 11.77 12.37 -5.75
CA ALA A 149 12.20 10.98 -5.76
C ALA A 149 13.50 10.70 -4.99
N ILE A 150 14.14 11.72 -4.37
CA ILE A 150 15.43 11.55 -3.67
C ILE A 150 15.38 10.46 -2.60
N ASN A 151 14.31 10.40 -1.81
CA ASN A 151 14.15 9.38 -0.78
C ASN A 151 13.94 7.97 -1.38
N VAL A 152 13.26 7.89 -2.52
CA VAL A 152 13.09 6.65 -3.28
C VAL A 152 14.45 6.19 -3.81
N ALA A 153 15.24 7.08 -4.40
CA ALA A 153 16.58 6.79 -4.91
C ALA A 153 17.55 6.32 -3.81
N LYS A 154 17.57 7.00 -2.66
CA LYS A 154 18.38 6.57 -1.49
C LYS A 154 17.99 5.17 -1.02
N LYS A 155 16.69 4.87 -0.98
CA LYS A 155 16.19 3.56 -0.58
C LYS A 155 16.57 2.49 -1.61
N LEU A 156 16.43 2.77 -2.90
CA LEU A 156 16.85 1.87 -3.97
C LEU A 156 18.35 1.57 -3.91
N LYS A 157 19.20 2.60 -3.73
CA LYS A 157 20.66 2.42 -3.56
C LYS A 157 21.00 1.50 -2.39
N ARG A 158 20.28 1.61 -1.27
CA ARG A 158 20.43 0.69 -0.13
C ARG A 158 20.05 -0.75 -0.50
N ILE A 159 18.90 -0.96 -1.14
CA ILE A 159 18.45 -2.32 -1.54
C ILE A 159 19.42 -2.94 -2.56
N LEU A 160 19.95 -2.14 -3.48
CA LEU A 160 21.00 -2.55 -4.41
C LEU A 160 22.27 -2.96 -3.65
N SER A 161 22.70 -2.17 -2.66
CA SER A 161 23.87 -2.50 -1.84
C SER A 161 23.68 -3.80 -1.04
N GLU A 162 22.49 -4.01 -0.48
CA GLU A 162 22.11 -5.28 0.18
C GLU A 162 22.12 -6.48 -0.78
N SER A 163 21.98 -6.22 -2.09
CA SER A 163 22.06 -7.21 -3.17
C SER A 163 23.47 -7.30 -3.79
N GLY A 164 24.48 -6.65 -3.20
CA GLY A 164 25.87 -6.67 -3.69
C GLY A 164 26.17 -5.71 -4.85
N ILE A 165 25.34 -4.68 -5.04
CA ILE A 165 25.43 -3.73 -6.15
C ILE A 165 25.71 -2.33 -5.59
N THR A 166 26.91 -1.83 -5.84
CA THR A 166 27.30 -0.46 -5.50
C THR A 166 27.01 0.46 -6.68
N VAL A 167 26.36 1.60 -6.39
CA VAL A 167 26.07 2.67 -7.34
C VAL A 167 26.51 3.97 -6.68
N ASP A 168 27.25 4.83 -7.39
CA ASP A 168 27.77 6.10 -6.86
C ASP A 168 26.67 7.16 -6.67
#